data_AF-A0A8D8DW46-F1
#
_entry.id   AF-A0A8D8DW46-F1
#
_cell.length_a   1.000
_cell.length_b   1.000
_cell.length_c   1.000
_cell.angle_alpha   90.00
_cell.angle_beta   90.00
_cell.angle_gamma   90.00
#
_symmetry.space_group_name_H-M   'P 1'
#
loop_
_entity.id
_entity.type
_entity.pdbx_description
1 polymer ?
#
loop_
_entity_poly.entity_id
_entity_poly.type
_entity_poly.pdbx_seq_one_letter_code
_entity_poly.pdbx_strand_id
1 'polypeptide(L)'
;MAAEFLAENNVCGQTILQIVAEGNTIICELLRLKEFIPEVFCLKTKEEQQKYGEIIMDFSYFQISDAQEARIEADEKLQALDEEIRENYLVILNRFYIVFESIHKYIK
;
A
#
# COMPACT_ATOMS: atom_id res chain seq x y z
N MET A 1 -25.38 11.01 30.93
CA MET A 1 -24.30 11.75 30.24
C MET A 1 -23.53 10.87 29.23
N ALA A 2 -22.54 10.04 29.59
CA ALA A 2 -21.83 9.20 28.59
C ALA A 2 -22.75 8.15 27.91
N ALA A 3 -23.63 7.52 28.68
CA ALA A 3 -24.60 6.54 28.18
C ALA A 3 -25.68 7.14 27.25
N GLU A 4 -26.03 8.43 27.42
CA GLU A 4 -26.95 9.13 26.51
C GLU A 4 -26.25 9.60 25.25
N PHE A 5 -24.97 9.95 25.35
CA PHE A 5 -24.16 10.31 24.20
C PHE A 5 -23.96 9.10 23.27
N LEU A 6 -23.66 7.93 23.81
CA LEU A 6 -23.46 6.68 23.06
C LEU A 6 -24.75 5.87 22.85
N ALA A 7 -25.92 6.44 23.13
CA ALA A 7 -27.18 5.75 22.89
C ALA A 7 -27.38 5.49 21.39
N GLU A 8 -28.00 4.37 21.02
CA GLU A 8 -28.19 3.97 19.61
C GLU A 8 -29.03 4.98 18.82
N ASN A 9 -29.95 5.67 19.48
CA ASN A 9 -30.77 6.72 18.88
C ASN A 9 -30.07 8.07 18.78
N ASN A 10 -28.86 8.22 19.35
CA ASN A 10 -28.07 9.43 19.25
C ASN A 10 -27.15 9.37 18.03
N VAL A 11 -27.68 9.79 16.88
CA VAL A 11 -26.97 9.76 15.59
C VAL A 11 -25.60 10.44 15.68
N CYS A 12 -25.51 11.61 16.32
CA CYS A 12 -24.24 12.34 16.45
C CYS A 12 -23.19 11.53 17.25
N GLY A 13 -23.59 10.92 18.36
CA GLY A 13 -22.70 10.09 19.17
C GLY A 13 -22.25 8.82 18.45
N GLN A 14 -23.15 8.15 17.73
CA GLN A 14 -22.81 6.98 16.92
C GLN A 14 -21.87 7.34 15.77
N THR A 15 -22.11 8.45 15.07
CA THR A 15 -21.23 8.92 14.00
C THR A 15 -19.84 9.25 14.51
N ILE A 16 -19.71 9.94 15.64
CA ILE A 16 -18.40 10.24 16.24
C ILE A 16 -17.70 8.94 16.65
N LEU A 17 -18.41 8.00 17.28
CA LEU A 17 -17.84 6.70 17.67
C LEU A 17 -17.31 5.94 16.45
N GLN A 18 -18.06 5.92 15.35
CA GLN A 18 -17.65 5.28 14.11
C GLN A 18 -16.40 5.94 13.52
N ILE A 19 -16.38 7.28 13.40
CA ILE A 19 -15.22 8.03 12.89
C ILE A 19 -13.97 7.78 13.75
N VAL A 20 -14.11 7.73 15.08
CA VAL A 20 -12.99 7.44 15.97
C VAL A 20 -12.52 5.99 15.83
N ALA A 21 -13.43 5.03 15.71
CA ALA A 21 -13.11 3.62 15.52
C ALA A 21 -12.40 3.36 14.18
N GLU A 22 -12.88 3.97 13.09
CA GLU A 22 -12.28 3.89 11.76
C GLU A 22 -10.88 4.52 11.76
N GLY A 23 -10.73 5.72 12.32
CA GLY A 23 -9.43 6.38 12.44
C GLY A 23 -8.42 5.56 13.24
N ASN A 24 -8.84 4.98 14.36
CA ASN A 24 -7.99 4.08 15.15
C ASN A 24 -7.58 2.83 14.36
N THR A 25 -8.49 2.25 13.57
CA THR A 25 -8.21 1.08 12.74
C THR A 25 -7.14 1.40 11.69
N ILE A 26 -7.28 2.54 11.00
CA ILE A 26 -6.31 3.03 10.02
C ILE A 26 -4.93 3.22 10.65
N ILE A 27 -4.85 3.90 11.80
CA ILE A 27 -3.58 4.14 12.50
C ILE A 27 -2.95 2.81 12.93
N CYS A 28 -3.73 1.89 13.49
CA CYS A 28 -3.24 0.58 13.89
C CYS A 28 -2.64 -0.19 12.72
N GLU A 29 -3.32 -0.23 11.57
CA GLU A 29 -2.81 -0.96 10.41
C GLU A 29 -1.58 -0.27 9.81
N LEU A 30 -1.56 1.06 9.73
CA LEU A 30 -0.38 1.81 9.29
C LEU A 30 0.84 1.54 10.18
N LEU A 31 0.65 1.53 11.50
CA LEU A 31 1.71 1.23 12.47
C LEU A 31 2.18 -0.23 12.40
N ARG A 32 1.33 -1.17 11.97
CA ARG A 32 1.75 -2.55 11.70
C ARG A 32 2.54 -2.61 10.41
N LEU A 33 2.00 -2.06 9.32
CA LEU A 33 2.59 -2.17 7.99
C LEU A 33 3.97 -1.53 7.88
N LYS A 34 4.27 -0.45 8.62
CA LYS A 34 5.62 0.13 8.64
C LYS A 34 6.71 -0.87 9.06
N GLU A 35 6.37 -1.90 9.83
CA GLU A 35 7.30 -2.96 10.26
C GLU A 35 7.43 -4.10 9.23
N PHE A 36 6.59 -4.12 8.18
CA PHE A 36 6.54 -5.17 7.15
C PHE A 36 6.88 -4.66 5.74
N ILE A 37 7.65 -3.58 5.64
CA ILE A 37 8.15 -3.10 4.35
C ILE A 37 9.17 -4.12 3.82
N PRO A 38 8.93 -4.79 2.67
CA PRO A 38 9.88 -5.77 2.17
C PRO A 38 11.17 -5.09 1.71
N GLU A 39 12.32 -5.63 2.13
CA GLU A 39 13.62 -4.97 1.91
C GLU A 39 14.00 -4.84 0.43
N VAL A 40 13.49 -5.74 -0.43
CA VAL A 40 13.73 -5.70 -1.89
C VAL A 40 13.29 -4.37 -2.51
N PHE A 41 12.26 -3.71 -1.96
CA PHE A 41 11.79 -2.41 -2.44
C PHE A 41 12.66 -1.23 -1.99
N CYS A 42 13.62 -1.46 -1.08
CA CYS A 42 14.58 -0.44 -0.65
C CYS A 42 15.84 -0.39 -1.53
N LEU A 43 16.13 -1.44 -2.32
CA LEU A 43 17.28 -1.53 -3.23
C LEU A 43 18.60 -1.05 -2.59
N LYS A 44 18.91 -1.55 -1.38
CA LYS A 44 20.01 -1.04 -0.55
C LYS A 44 21.38 -1.43 -1.10
N THR A 45 21.48 -2.61 -1.70
CA THR A 45 22.73 -3.17 -2.22
C THR A 45 22.87 -2.97 -3.74
N LYS A 46 24.11 -3.01 -4.24
CA LYS A 46 24.36 -2.89 -5.69
C LYS A 46 23.81 -4.10 -6.44
N GLU A 47 23.87 -5.26 -5.82
CA GLU A 47 23.35 -6.51 -6.34
C GLU A 47 21.82 -6.45 -6.50
N GLU A 48 21.09 -5.92 -5.51
CA GLU A 48 19.65 -5.70 -5.60
C GLU A 48 19.29 -4.67 -6.66
N GLN A 49 20.03 -3.56 -6.73
CA GLN A 49 19.81 -2.54 -7.77
C GLN A 49 20.02 -3.12 -9.17
N GLN A 50 21.06 -3.94 -9.36
CA GLN A 50 21.33 -4.58 -10.64
C GLN A 50 20.30 -5.65 -10.99
N LYS A 51 19.79 -6.40 -10.00
CA LYS A 51 18.78 -7.44 -10.24
C LYS A 51 17.39 -6.85 -10.44
N TYR A 52 16.94 -6.00 -9.52
CA TYR A 52 15.54 -5.57 -9.41
C TYR A 52 15.29 -4.15 -9.92
N GLY A 53 16.32 -3.33 -10.14
CA GLY A 53 16.16 -1.92 -10.51
C GLY A 53 15.50 -1.67 -11.86
N GLU A 54 15.38 -2.69 -12.71
CA GLU A 54 14.60 -2.61 -13.96
C GLU A 54 13.10 -2.85 -13.76
N ILE A 55 12.67 -3.40 -12.62
CA ILE A 55 11.26 -3.64 -12.31
C ILE A 55 10.79 -2.69 -11.20
N ILE A 56 11.59 -2.55 -10.14
CA ILE A 56 11.29 -1.69 -9.00
C ILE A 56 11.80 -0.29 -9.30
N MET A 57 10.88 0.59 -9.66
CA MET A 57 11.13 1.98 -9.98
C MET A 57 10.48 2.92 -8.96
N ASP A 58 11.00 4.15 -8.88
CA ASP A 58 10.33 5.22 -8.13
C ASP A 58 9.21 5.86 -8.98
N PHE A 59 8.74 7.03 -8.56
CA PHE A 59 7.69 7.75 -9.27
C PHE A 59 8.09 8.26 -10.66
N SER A 60 9.35 8.14 -11.08
CA SER A 60 9.74 8.38 -12.47
C SER A 60 9.07 7.40 -13.44
N TYR A 61 8.67 6.20 -12.97
CA TYR A 61 7.92 5.22 -13.77
C TYR A 61 6.70 5.85 -14.44
N PHE A 62 5.95 6.71 -13.75
CA PHE A 62 4.74 7.33 -14.31
C PHE A 62 4.99 8.21 -15.53
N GLN A 63 6.23 8.64 -15.77
CA GLN A 63 6.58 9.43 -16.95
C GLN A 63 6.91 8.55 -18.16
N ILE A 64 7.21 7.27 -17.94
CA ILE A 64 7.73 6.34 -18.95
C ILE A 64 7.00 4.99 -18.95
N SER A 65 5.83 4.89 -18.31
CA SER A 65 5.13 3.62 -18.06
C SER A 65 4.99 2.80 -19.34
N ASP A 66 4.51 3.41 -20.42
CA ASP A 66 4.26 2.70 -21.68
C ASP A 66 5.55 2.11 -22.28
N ALA A 67 6.66 2.86 -22.21
CA ALA A 67 7.95 2.40 -22.71
C ALA A 67 8.54 1.31 -21.80
N GLN A 68 8.29 1.39 -20.50
CA GLN A 68 8.77 0.43 -19.52
C GLN A 68 8.00 -0.90 -19.62
N GLU A 69 6.67 -0.87 -19.71
CA GLU A 69 5.84 -2.06 -19.91
C GLU A 69 6.22 -2.75 -21.23
N ALA A 70 6.36 -2.01 -22.33
CA ALA A 70 6.77 -2.58 -23.62
C ALA A 70 8.17 -3.24 -23.55
N ARG A 71 9.08 -2.69 -22.74
CA ARG A 71 10.41 -3.28 -22.51
C ARG A 71 10.31 -4.58 -21.71
N ILE A 72 9.50 -4.62 -20.66
CA ILE A 72 9.28 -5.82 -19.86
C ILE A 72 8.65 -6.91 -20.73
N GLU A 73 7.64 -6.58 -21.53
CA GLU A 73 6.99 -7.51 -22.46
C GLU A 73 7.94 -8.05 -23.53
N ALA A 74 8.97 -7.30 -23.92
CA ALA A 74 9.93 -7.73 -24.95
C ALA A 74 11.06 -8.62 -24.42
N ASP A 75 11.29 -8.70 -23.11
CA ASP A 75 12.40 -9.44 -22.50
C ASP A 75 11.89 -10.53 -21.53
N GLU A 76 12.06 -11.80 -21.91
CA GLU A 76 11.64 -12.96 -21.10
C GLU A 76 12.21 -12.95 -19.67
N LYS A 77 13.42 -12.41 -19.47
CA LYS A 77 14.02 -12.33 -18.13
C LYS A 77 13.32 -11.29 -17.26
N LEU A 78 12.94 -10.16 -17.85
CA LEU A 78 12.19 -9.12 -17.15
C LEU A 78 10.78 -9.58 -16.83
N GLN A 79 10.11 -10.30 -17.74
CA GLN A 79 8.80 -10.91 -17.46
C GLN A 79 8.87 -11.88 -16.28
N ALA A 80 9.87 -12.78 -16.27
CA ALA A 80 10.03 -13.73 -15.18
C ALA A 80 10.30 -13.04 -13.84
N LEU A 81 11.05 -11.94 -13.86
CA LEU A 81 11.35 -11.16 -12.67
C LEU A 81 10.14 -10.36 -12.17
N ASP A 82 9.36 -9.77 -13.09
CA ASP A 82 8.09 -9.09 -12.78
C ASP A 82 7.12 -10.07 -12.10
N GLU A 83 6.99 -11.28 -12.64
CA GLU A 83 6.15 -12.32 -12.04
C GLU A 83 6.69 -12.78 -10.68
N GLU A 84 8.01 -12.99 -10.52
CA GLU A 84 8.65 -13.30 -9.23
C GLU A 84 8.27 -12.25 -8.17
N ILE A 85 8.35 -10.96 -8.50
CA ILE A 85 8.01 -9.88 -7.57
C ILE A 85 6.50 -9.87 -7.27
N ARG A 86 5.65 -10.04 -8.29
CA ARG A 86 4.20 -10.07 -8.14
C ARG A 86 3.77 -11.22 -7.22
N GLU A 87 4.18 -12.45 -7.51
CA GLU A 87 3.78 -13.63 -6.72
C GLU A 87 4.20 -13.51 -5.26
N ASN A 88 5.41 -12.99 -5.00
CA ASN A 88 5.94 -12.90 -3.64
C ASN A 88 5.36 -11.74 -2.82
N TYR A 89 5.02 -10.61 -3.45
CA TYR A 89 4.74 -9.37 -2.74
C TYR A 89 3.36 -8.76 -3.00
N LEU A 90 2.56 -9.27 -3.94
CA LEU A 90 1.23 -8.71 -4.24
C LEU A 90 0.32 -8.63 -3.01
N VAL A 91 0.36 -9.64 -2.13
CA VAL A 91 -0.48 -9.67 -0.92
C VAL A 91 -0.13 -8.52 0.03
N ILE A 92 1.16 -8.27 0.27
CA ILE A 92 1.59 -7.18 1.16
C ILE A 92 1.36 -5.81 0.50
N LEU A 93 1.63 -5.67 -0.80
CA LEU A 93 1.36 -4.45 -1.56
C LEU A 93 -0.14 -4.09 -1.55
N ASN A 94 -1.03 -5.08 -1.68
CA ASN A 94 -2.47 -4.86 -1.57
C ASN A 94 -2.88 -4.36 -0.17
N ARG A 95 -2.25 -4.85 0.89
CA ARG A 95 -2.50 -4.32 2.25
C ARG A 95 -2.10 -2.86 2.38
N PHE A 96 -0.94 -2.46 1.85
CA PHE A 96 -0.54 -1.05 1.79
C PHE A 96 -1.54 -0.21 1.00
N TYR A 97 -1.96 -0.69 -0.18
CA TYR A 97 -2.96 -0.01 -1.00
C TYR A 97 -4.27 0.22 -0.24
N ILE A 98 -4.80 -0.81 0.41
CA ILE A 98 -6.06 -0.72 1.18
C ILE A 98 -5.94 0.31 2.32
N VAL A 99 -4.81 0.37 3.02
CA VAL A 99 -4.61 1.37 4.08
C VAL A 99 -4.58 2.78 3.52
N PHE A 100 -3.85 3.02 2.43
CA PHE A 100 -3.82 4.34 1.80
C PHE A 100 -5.18 4.74 1.23
N GLU A 101 -5.91 3.79 0.63
CA GLU A 101 -7.28 4.01 0.18
C GLU A 101 -8.20 4.35 1.36
N SER A 102 -8.06 3.66 2.49
CA SER A 102 -8.84 3.92 3.71
C SER A 102 -8.55 5.31 4.29
N ILE A 103 -7.27 5.74 4.29
CA ILE A 103 -6.90 7.11 4.68
C ILE A 103 -7.59 8.14 3.80
N HIS A 104 -7.57 7.92 2.48
CA HIS A 104 -8.20 8.84 1.53
C HIS A 104 -9.73 8.89 1.69
N LYS A 105 -10.38 7.73 1.94
CA LYS A 105 -11.81 7.62 2.25
C LYS A 105 -12.18 8.22 3.61
N TYR A 106 -11.25 8.26 4.56
CA TYR A 106 -11.50 8.87 5.88
C TYR A 106 -11.53 10.40 5.83
N ILE A 107 -10.75 11.00 4.92
CA ILE A 107 -10.66 12.46 4.75
C ILE A 107 -11.79 13.01 3.87
N LYS A 108 -12.23 12.24 2.86
CA LYS A 108 -13.25 12.63 1.88
C LYS A 108 -14.65 12.25 2.33
#